data_AF-A0A842YBG2-F1
#
_entry.id   AF-A0A842YBG2-F1
#
_cell.length_a   1.000
_cell.length_b   1.000
_cell.length_c   1.000
_cell.angle_alpha   90.00
_cell.angle_beta   90.00
_cell.angle_gamma   90.00
#
_symmetry.space_group_name_H-M   'P 1'
#
loop_
_entity.id
_entity.type
_entity.pdbx_description
1 polymer ?
#
loop_
_entity_poly.entity_id
_entity_poly.type
_entity_poly.pdbx_seq_one_letter_code
_entity_poly.pdbx_strand_id
1 'polypeptide(L)'
;GLLALDSVIKPSESPKGEKTQDEVTYDDTRQGLISGGTIYETMNKLVTDGFVLSSGDKGRKQRGFMITHEGRLALASVGQLGGPLGVSTEVQRAAKTLLKHKNFISLLPAQKKFVREFGDIDRNLVIQMPPGSGKTFLAMIVVLLKLQEGKRCLYLSPYTSLSSQIVNEYGDLLNDLGYSVVRHDGISHASDTELENANLSVVMYETFAAALLQKKKWTDNFGLAVIDELTELDSFQQVVEPQNIGTDRSVTLDLIISMLKESSQIVTLSSRFGESEEVAAWLNASIFRPDVRLTPDEFIVTEQEHGVKIESSDGTQRTLSKQIDPLDAIIDHLEKYEEKSILVVVGSRYGAQSLARSLARSHPRFLKQESIDRI
;
A
#
# COMPACT_ATOMS: atom_id res chain seq x y z
N GLY A 1 29.45 -0.85 -6.47
CA GLY A 1 30.54 -1.20 -5.54
C GLY A 1 30.27 -2.53 -4.87
N LEU A 2 30.03 -2.49 -3.57
CA LEU A 2 29.88 -3.68 -2.70
C LEU A 2 28.81 -4.68 -3.18
N LEU A 3 27.61 -4.21 -3.56
CA LEU A 3 26.51 -5.09 -3.97
C LEU A 3 26.74 -5.79 -5.32
N ALA A 4 27.41 -5.13 -6.26
CA ALA A 4 27.70 -5.70 -7.59
C ALA A 4 28.84 -6.73 -7.55
N LEU A 5 29.66 -6.73 -6.48
CA LEU A 5 30.76 -7.67 -6.28
C LEU A 5 30.39 -8.82 -5.33
N ASP A 6 29.20 -8.80 -4.72
CA ASP A 6 28.76 -9.78 -3.71
C ASP A 6 28.66 -11.22 -4.27
N SER A 7 28.45 -11.35 -5.58
CA SER A 7 28.40 -12.61 -6.33
C SER A 7 29.65 -12.89 -7.19
N VAL A 8 30.65 -12.00 -7.17
CA VAL A 8 31.87 -12.13 -7.97
C VAL A 8 33.01 -12.66 -7.10
N ILE A 9 33.40 -13.93 -7.32
CA ILE A 9 34.49 -14.57 -6.59
C ILE A 9 35.82 -13.91 -6.98
N LYS A 10 36.54 -13.36 -6.00
CA LYS A 10 37.89 -12.80 -6.23
C LYS A 10 38.83 -13.94 -6.69
N PRO A 11 39.43 -13.85 -7.89
CA PRO A 11 40.38 -14.86 -8.36
C PRO A 11 41.65 -14.91 -7.50
N SER A 12 42.28 -16.09 -7.40
CA SER A 12 43.49 -16.31 -6.61
C SER A 12 44.72 -15.71 -7.30
N GLU A 13 45.49 -14.89 -6.57
CA GLU A 13 46.64 -14.17 -7.11
C GLU A 13 47.71 -15.11 -7.71
N SER A 14 48.03 -14.92 -8.98
CA SER A 14 49.09 -15.65 -9.67
C SER A 14 50.47 -15.38 -9.03
N PRO A 15 51.23 -16.42 -8.60
CA PRO A 15 52.53 -16.24 -7.97
C PRO A 15 53.63 -15.73 -8.91
N LYS A 16 53.36 -15.62 -10.23
CA LYS A 16 54.33 -15.20 -11.25
C LYS A 16 54.25 -13.72 -11.64
N GLY A 17 53.38 -12.92 -11.01
CA GLY A 17 53.29 -11.48 -11.26
C GLY A 17 52.61 -11.07 -12.58
N GLU A 18 52.30 -12.02 -13.47
CA GLU A 18 51.44 -11.80 -14.62
C GLU A 18 49.98 -12.01 -14.22
N LYS A 19 49.16 -10.98 -14.45
CA LYS A 19 47.74 -11.02 -14.13
C LYS A 19 46.99 -11.96 -15.06
N THR A 20 46.15 -12.83 -14.51
CA THR A 20 45.28 -13.69 -15.32
C THR A 20 44.13 -12.89 -15.95
N GLN A 21 43.53 -13.39 -17.03
CA GLN A 21 42.39 -12.73 -17.68
C GLN A 21 41.22 -12.51 -16.70
N ASP A 22 41.02 -13.44 -15.76
CA ASP A 22 40.00 -13.33 -14.74
C ASP A 22 40.34 -12.27 -13.69
N GLU A 23 41.61 -12.12 -13.31
CA GLU A 23 42.08 -11.03 -12.44
C GLU A 23 41.92 -9.66 -13.10
N VAL A 24 42.22 -9.55 -14.39
CA VAL A 24 42.04 -8.30 -15.15
C VAL A 24 40.55 -7.94 -15.23
N THR A 25 39.70 -8.91 -15.54
CA THR A 25 38.25 -8.70 -15.63
C THR A 25 37.65 -8.31 -14.27
N TYR A 26 38.11 -8.94 -13.18
CA TYR A 26 37.73 -8.59 -11.82
C TYR A 26 38.19 -7.18 -11.44
N ASP A 27 39.44 -6.82 -11.73
CA ASP A 27 40.00 -5.50 -11.43
C ASP A 27 39.33 -4.38 -12.23
N ASP A 28 39.01 -4.61 -13.51
CA ASP A 28 38.29 -3.65 -14.35
C ASP A 28 36.87 -3.42 -13.84
N THR A 29 36.16 -4.50 -13.48
CA THR A 29 34.83 -4.44 -12.87
C THR A 29 34.90 -3.69 -11.53
N ARG A 30 35.90 -3.98 -10.70
CA ARG A 30 36.11 -3.32 -9.41
C ARG A 30 36.44 -1.82 -9.59
N GLN A 31 37.29 -1.45 -10.54
CA GLN A 31 37.63 -0.05 -10.82
C GLN A 31 36.45 0.76 -11.39
N GLY A 32 35.62 0.15 -12.24
CA GLY A 32 34.37 0.75 -12.73
C GLY A 32 33.43 1.13 -11.58
N LEU A 33 33.41 0.30 -10.53
CA LEU A 33 32.55 0.44 -9.37
C LEU A 33 33.11 1.34 -8.24
N ILE A 34 34.36 1.81 -8.34
CA ILE A 34 34.96 2.74 -7.37
C ILE A 34 34.48 4.17 -7.67
N SER A 35 33.84 4.81 -6.68
CA SER A 35 33.48 6.23 -6.75
C SER A 35 34.69 7.11 -6.42
N GLY A 36 35.25 7.72 -7.45
CA GLY A 36 36.25 8.79 -7.36
C GLY A 36 36.07 9.70 -8.57
N GLY A 37 36.10 11.01 -8.34
CA GLY A 37 35.87 12.03 -9.36
C GLY A 37 34.66 12.94 -9.08
N THR A 38 34.19 13.64 -10.11
CA THR A 38 33.05 14.56 -10.04
C THR A 38 31.71 13.81 -9.93
N ILE A 39 30.66 14.50 -9.49
CA ILE A 39 29.28 13.95 -9.49
C ILE A 39 28.90 13.46 -10.89
N TYR A 40 29.35 14.16 -11.94
CA TYR A 40 29.04 13.80 -13.32
C TYR A 40 29.67 12.46 -13.74
N GLU A 41 30.92 12.21 -13.36
CA GLU A 41 31.60 10.94 -13.62
C GLU A 41 30.95 9.79 -12.85
N THR A 42 30.59 10.04 -11.60
CA THR A 42 29.87 9.07 -10.77
C THR A 42 28.50 8.72 -11.36
N MET A 43 27.74 9.71 -11.83
CA MET A 43 26.45 9.48 -12.48
C MET A 43 26.59 8.74 -13.81
N ASN A 44 27.63 9.00 -14.60
CA ASN A 44 27.87 8.24 -15.83
C ASN A 44 28.23 6.78 -15.53
N LYS A 45 29.02 6.50 -14.49
CA LYS A 45 29.30 5.13 -14.03
C LYS A 45 28.01 4.40 -13.64
N LEU A 46 27.15 5.04 -12.86
CA LEU A 46 25.84 4.49 -12.49
C LEU A 46 24.91 4.28 -13.69
N VAL A 47 25.05 5.08 -14.75
CA VAL A 47 24.34 4.87 -16.02
C VAL A 47 24.89 3.66 -16.78
N THR A 48 26.20 3.51 -16.85
CA THR A 48 26.86 2.35 -17.47
C THR A 48 26.48 1.05 -16.78
N ASP A 49 26.42 1.06 -15.45
CA ASP A 49 26.06 -0.11 -14.63
C ASP A 49 24.54 -0.35 -14.56
N GLY A 50 23.72 0.45 -15.26
CA GLY A 50 22.27 0.26 -15.35
C GLY A 50 21.48 0.67 -14.10
N PHE A 51 22.12 1.29 -13.09
CA PHE A 51 21.46 1.78 -11.88
C PHE A 51 20.75 3.13 -12.08
N VAL A 52 21.14 3.89 -13.10
CA VAL A 52 20.57 5.21 -13.43
C VAL A 52 20.32 5.31 -14.93
N LEU A 53 19.21 5.91 -15.35
CA LEU A 53 18.95 6.33 -16.71
C LEU A 53 19.25 7.82 -16.83
N SER A 54 19.87 8.22 -17.93
CA SER A 54 20.05 9.63 -18.25
C SER A 54 18.96 10.10 -19.20
N SER A 55 18.33 11.23 -18.89
CA SER A 55 17.46 11.96 -19.80
C SER A 55 18.21 13.19 -20.35
N GLY A 56 18.43 13.22 -21.66
CA GLY A 56 19.12 14.30 -22.40
C GLY A 56 20.48 13.94 -22.99
N ASP A 57 20.89 14.70 -24.02
CA ASP A 57 22.11 14.49 -24.80
C ASP A 57 23.41 14.73 -24.00
N LYS A 58 24.45 13.94 -24.30
CA LYS A 58 25.80 14.10 -23.73
C LYS A 58 26.33 15.51 -24.03
N GLY A 59 26.70 16.27 -22.99
CA GLY A 59 27.37 17.57 -23.10
C GLY A 59 26.56 18.82 -22.72
N ARG A 60 25.28 18.71 -22.34
CA ARG A 60 24.51 19.86 -21.82
C ARG A 60 24.60 19.99 -20.29
N LYS A 61 24.66 21.24 -19.79
CA LYS A 61 24.81 21.60 -18.36
C LYS A 61 23.66 21.12 -17.43
N GLN A 62 22.54 20.65 -17.99
CA GLN A 62 21.41 20.11 -17.22
C GLN A 62 20.97 18.79 -17.83
N ARG A 63 21.64 17.69 -17.44
CA ARG A 63 21.23 16.33 -17.77
C ARG A 63 20.39 15.80 -16.62
N GLY A 64 19.18 15.34 -16.92
CA GLY A 64 18.32 14.69 -15.93
C GLY A 64 18.79 13.27 -15.69
N PHE A 65 18.65 12.78 -14.47
CA PHE A 65 18.96 11.40 -14.11
C PHE A 65 17.76 10.78 -13.40
N MET A 66 17.41 9.55 -13.75
CA MET A 66 16.32 8.79 -13.15
C MET A 66 16.88 7.47 -12.62
N ILE A 67 16.65 7.16 -11.35
CA ILE A 67 17.14 5.92 -10.75
C ILE A 67 16.31 4.76 -11.33
N THR A 68 16.97 3.71 -11.82
CA THR A 68 16.31 2.51 -12.37
C THR A 68 15.74 1.63 -11.26
N HIS A 69 15.03 0.56 -11.65
CA HIS A 69 14.62 -0.48 -10.72
C HIS A 69 15.81 -1.06 -9.94
N GLU A 70 16.84 -1.50 -10.65
CA GLU A 70 18.09 -2.01 -10.06
C GLU A 70 18.77 -0.96 -9.17
N GLY A 71 18.78 0.31 -9.57
CA GLY A 71 19.38 1.39 -8.78
C GLY A 71 18.66 1.63 -7.46
N ARG A 72 17.33 1.52 -7.46
CA ARG A 72 16.52 1.64 -6.24
C ARG A 72 16.73 0.46 -5.31
N LEU A 73 16.82 -0.76 -5.83
CA LEU A 73 17.15 -1.95 -5.04
C LEU A 73 18.54 -1.83 -4.42
N ALA A 74 19.54 -1.40 -5.20
CA ALA A 74 20.89 -1.19 -4.69
C ALA A 74 20.92 -0.11 -3.60
N LEU A 75 20.21 1.01 -3.77
CA LEU A 75 20.10 2.06 -2.75
C LEU A 75 19.44 1.55 -1.47
N ALA A 76 18.36 0.76 -1.60
CA ALA A 76 17.68 0.13 -0.47
C ALA A 76 18.60 -0.84 0.28
N SER A 77 19.39 -1.64 -0.45
CA SER A 77 20.36 -2.57 0.12
C SER A 77 21.55 -1.86 0.78
N VAL A 78 22.01 -0.72 0.24
CA VAL A 78 22.99 0.15 0.93
C VAL A 78 22.40 0.74 2.21
N GLY A 79 21.12 1.13 2.20
CA GLY A 79 20.39 1.54 3.41
C GLY A 79 20.20 0.41 4.43
N GLN A 80 20.21 -0.86 3.99
CA GLN A 80 20.16 -2.05 4.86
C GLN A 80 21.51 -2.42 5.48
N LEU A 81 22.65 -2.02 4.87
CA LEU A 81 23.98 -2.19 5.48
C LEU A 81 24.15 -1.37 6.78
N GLY A 82 23.20 -0.48 7.10
CA GLY A 82 23.09 0.21 8.40
C GLY A 82 21.67 0.28 8.99
N GLY A 83 20.72 -0.58 8.59
CA GLY A 83 19.31 -0.44 8.99
C GLY A 83 18.43 -1.72 8.89
N PRO A 84 17.20 -1.68 9.44
CA PRO A 84 16.67 -2.58 10.48
C PRO A 84 16.11 -3.94 10.03
N LEU A 85 16.43 -4.42 8.82
CA LEU A 85 16.01 -5.74 8.33
C LEU A 85 17.20 -6.71 8.35
N GLY A 86 17.74 -6.96 9.54
CA GLY A 86 18.53 -8.18 9.74
C GLY A 86 17.60 -9.36 9.54
N VAL A 87 17.71 -10.09 8.42
CA VAL A 87 16.79 -11.17 8.04
C VAL A 87 16.91 -12.31 9.05
N SER A 88 16.06 -12.30 10.06
CA SER A 88 16.09 -13.27 11.17
C SER A 88 14.76 -14.02 11.30
N THR A 89 13.63 -13.39 10.97
CA THR A 89 12.28 -13.98 11.11
C THR A 89 11.61 -14.27 9.76
N GLU A 90 10.59 -15.12 9.77
CA GLU A 90 9.80 -15.44 8.57
C GLU A 90 8.99 -14.22 8.10
N VAL A 91 8.43 -13.45 9.05
CA VAL A 91 7.76 -12.17 8.80
C VAL A 91 8.67 -11.21 8.03
N GLN A 92 9.96 -11.10 8.42
CA GLN A 92 10.93 -10.26 7.71
C GLN A 92 11.23 -10.75 6.30
N ARG A 93 11.31 -12.08 6.10
CA ARG A 93 11.50 -12.68 4.77
C ARG A 93 10.31 -12.40 3.85
N ALA A 94 9.09 -12.63 4.33
CA ALA A 94 7.86 -12.33 3.61
C ALA A 94 7.76 -10.83 3.26
N ALA A 95 8.02 -9.94 4.22
CA ALA A 95 8.04 -8.49 4.00
C ALA A 95 9.05 -8.09 2.92
N LYS A 96 10.25 -8.69 2.90
CA LYS A 96 11.27 -8.44 1.88
C LYS A 96 10.82 -8.86 0.49
N THR A 97 10.17 -10.02 0.36
CA THR A 97 9.61 -10.49 -0.91
C THR A 97 8.57 -9.51 -1.45
N LEU A 98 7.62 -9.10 -0.61
CA LEU A 98 6.56 -8.16 -0.99
C LEU A 98 7.11 -6.76 -1.35
N LEU A 99 8.11 -6.25 -0.61
CA LEU A 99 8.76 -4.96 -0.92
C LEU A 99 9.44 -4.96 -2.28
N LYS A 100 10.14 -6.04 -2.61
CA LYS A 100 10.83 -6.19 -3.90
C LYS A 100 9.82 -6.13 -5.05
N HIS A 101 8.72 -6.86 -4.95
CA HIS A 101 7.63 -6.83 -5.93
C HIS A 101 7.04 -5.42 -6.09
N LYS A 102 6.78 -4.76 -4.97
CA LYS A 102 6.19 -3.41 -4.95
C LYS A 102 7.15 -2.31 -5.40
N ASN A 103 8.40 -2.62 -5.71
CA ASN A 103 9.43 -1.64 -6.06
C ASN A 103 9.65 -0.58 -4.96
N PHE A 104 9.39 -0.93 -3.70
CA PHE A 104 9.55 -0.03 -2.58
C PHE A 104 10.92 -0.18 -1.93
N ILE A 105 11.57 0.96 -1.69
CA ILE A 105 12.91 1.03 -1.10
C ILE A 105 12.91 0.89 0.42
N SER A 106 11.78 1.12 1.09
CA SER A 106 11.68 1.07 2.55
C SER A 106 10.25 0.91 3.04
N LEU A 107 10.11 0.28 4.21
CA LEU A 107 8.86 0.20 4.96
C LEU A 107 8.47 1.54 5.59
N LEU A 108 7.17 1.80 5.67
CA LEU A 108 6.60 2.88 6.48
C LEU A 108 6.86 2.63 7.98
N PRO A 109 6.84 3.66 8.85
CA PRO A 109 7.10 3.51 10.29
C PRO A 109 6.24 2.43 10.97
N ALA A 110 4.95 2.39 10.66
CA ALA A 110 4.03 1.38 11.18
C ALA A 110 4.38 -0.04 10.71
N GLN A 111 4.77 -0.17 9.44
CA GLN A 111 5.17 -1.45 8.87
C GLN A 111 6.50 -1.96 9.45
N LYS A 112 7.46 -1.05 9.69
CA LYS A 112 8.70 -1.37 10.41
C LYS A 112 8.42 -1.87 11.82
N LYS A 113 7.50 -1.20 12.53
CA LYS A 113 7.09 -1.60 13.88
C LYS A 113 6.50 -3.02 13.87
N PHE A 114 5.60 -3.30 12.92
CA PHE A 114 5.00 -4.63 12.75
C PHE A 114 6.04 -5.72 12.53
N VAL A 115 6.91 -5.54 11.53
CA VAL A 115 7.93 -6.54 11.15
C VAL A 115 8.97 -6.78 12.27
N ARG A 116 9.12 -5.83 13.19
CA ARG A 116 10.00 -5.97 14.36
C ARG A 116 9.32 -6.66 15.53
N GLU A 117 8.03 -6.39 15.76
CA GLU A 117 7.28 -6.90 16.91
C GLU A 117 6.75 -8.32 16.68
N PHE A 118 6.43 -8.67 15.43
CA PHE A 118 5.94 -9.98 15.06
C PHE A 118 7.06 -10.80 14.42
N GLY A 119 7.53 -11.83 15.12
CA GLY A 119 8.42 -12.85 14.56
C GLY A 119 7.67 -13.99 13.88
N ASP A 120 6.46 -14.25 14.37
CA ASP A 120 5.52 -15.29 13.93
C ASP A 120 4.08 -14.79 14.19
N ILE A 121 3.10 -15.24 13.39
CA ILE A 121 1.71 -14.74 13.40
C ILE A 121 0.75 -15.92 13.28
N ASP A 122 0.54 -16.60 14.41
CA ASP A 122 -0.32 -17.80 14.51
C ASP A 122 -1.66 -17.58 15.21
N ARG A 123 -1.85 -16.42 15.85
CA ARG A 123 -3.09 -16.08 16.56
C ARG A 123 -3.92 -15.07 15.79
N ASN A 124 -5.18 -14.95 16.17
CA ASN A 124 -6.05 -13.90 15.64
C ASN A 124 -5.44 -12.52 15.93
N LEU A 125 -5.62 -11.61 14.97
CA LEU A 125 -4.94 -10.32 14.98
C LEU A 125 -5.85 -9.22 14.44
N VAL A 126 -5.99 -8.14 15.20
CA VAL A 126 -6.72 -6.93 14.82
C VAL A 126 -5.71 -5.85 14.47
N ILE A 127 -5.62 -5.47 13.20
CA ILE A 127 -4.72 -4.44 12.70
C ILE A 127 -5.49 -3.13 12.56
N GLN A 128 -5.14 -2.15 13.40
CA GLN A 128 -5.78 -0.83 13.40
C GLN A 128 -4.80 0.26 13.06
N MET A 129 -4.96 0.82 11.85
CA MET A 129 -4.12 1.90 11.37
C MET A 129 -4.95 2.86 10.52
N PRO A 130 -4.56 4.14 10.40
CA PRO A 130 -5.21 5.06 9.48
C PRO A 130 -5.15 4.57 8.02
N PRO A 131 -6.11 4.96 7.16
CA PRO A 131 -5.99 4.79 5.71
C PRO A 131 -4.64 5.30 5.19
N GLY A 132 -4.11 4.68 4.13
CA GLY A 132 -2.81 5.04 3.56
C GLY A 132 -1.59 4.62 4.39
N SER A 133 -1.76 4.09 5.60
CA SER A 133 -0.64 3.61 6.43
C SER A 133 -0.10 2.22 6.02
N GLY A 134 -0.69 1.61 4.99
CA GLY A 134 -0.23 0.34 4.43
C GLY A 134 -0.72 -0.91 5.16
N LYS A 135 -1.95 -0.93 5.67
CA LYS A 135 -2.58 -2.08 6.34
C LYS A 135 -2.61 -3.33 5.46
N THR A 136 -3.01 -3.16 4.20
CA THR A 136 -3.02 -4.23 3.19
C THR A 136 -1.67 -4.91 3.05
N PHE A 137 -0.56 -4.15 3.10
CA PHE A 137 0.78 -4.73 3.05
C PHE A 137 1.05 -5.67 4.23
N LEU A 138 0.58 -5.32 5.43
CA LEU A 138 0.70 -6.20 6.61
C LEU A 138 -0.15 -7.47 6.46
N ALA A 139 -1.37 -7.33 5.96
CA ALA A 139 -2.23 -8.47 5.68
C ALA A 139 -1.58 -9.43 4.68
N MET A 140 -0.98 -8.90 3.62
CA MET A 140 -0.30 -9.71 2.61
C MET A 140 0.96 -10.40 3.13
N ILE A 141 1.62 -9.87 4.17
CA ILE A 141 2.67 -10.61 4.88
C ILE A 141 2.06 -11.87 5.51
N VAL A 142 0.95 -11.74 6.23
CA VAL A 142 0.31 -12.89 6.89
C VAL A 142 -0.21 -13.90 5.87
N VAL A 143 -0.82 -13.43 4.78
CA VAL A 143 -1.26 -14.30 3.67
C VAL A 143 -0.08 -15.09 3.11
N LEU A 144 1.04 -14.42 2.80
CA LEU A 144 2.20 -15.11 2.24
C LEU A 144 2.78 -16.17 3.20
N LEU A 145 2.82 -15.88 4.51
CA LEU A 145 3.26 -16.86 5.51
C LEU A 145 2.35 -18.10 5.53
N LYS A 146 1.02 -17.90 5.56
CA LYS A 146 0.07 -19.01 5.57
C LYS A 146 0.06 -19.81 4.26
N LEU A 147 0.28 -19.15 3.12
CA LEU A 147 0.50 -19.82 1.85
C LEU A 147 1.78 -20.69 1.86
N GLN A 148 2.86 -20.21 2.49
CA GLN A 148 4.12 -20.97 2.65
C GLN A 148 3.94 -22.21 3.54
N GLU A 149 3.01 -22.18 4.49
CA GLU A 149 2.59 -23.35 5.28
C GLU A 149 1.66 -24.30 4.52
N GLY A 150 1.32 -24.01 3.26
CA GLY A 150 0.39 -24.79 2.44
C GLY A 150 -1.09 -24.60 2.83
N LYS A 151 -1.42 -23.53 3.56
CA LYS A 151 -2.79 -23.21 3.96
C LYS A 151 -3.47 -22.34 2.89
N ARG A 152 -4.76 -22.60 2.64
CA ARG A 152 -5.59 -21.71 1.82
C ARG A 152 -5.96 -20.45 2.58
N CYS A 153 -5.99 -19.34 1.89
CA CYS A 153 -6.28 -18.03 2.44
C CYS A 153 -7.56 -17.46 1.79
N LEU A 154 -8.40 -16.85 2.61
CA LEU A 154 -9.57 -16.08 2.20
C LEU A 154 -9.30 -14.60 2.49
N TYR A 155 -9.51 -13.73 1.50
CA TYR A 155 -9.48 -12.29 1.68
C TYR A 155 -10.88 -11.74 1.40
N LEU A 156 -11.54 -11.26 2.45
CA LEU A 156 -12.86 -10.69 2.37
C LEU A 156 -12.79 -9.17 2.28
N SER A 157 -13.46 -8.62 1.27
CA SER A 157 -13.49 -7.19 0.99
C SER A 157 -14.92 -6.62 0.95
N PRO A 158 -15.13 -5.36 1.36
CA PRO A 158 -16.43 -4.68 1.33
C PRO A 158 -16.83 -4.13 -0.06
N TYR A 159 -15.89 -3.98 -0.99
CA TYR A 159 -16.12 -3.35 -2.29
C TYR A 159 -15.35 -4.03 -3.42
N THR A 160 -15.96 -4.11 -4.60
CA THR A 160 -15.34 -4.70 -5.81
C THR A 160 -14.06 -3.96 -6.23
N SER A 161 -13.97 -2.66 -5.94
CA SER A 161 -12.75 -1.87 -6.16
C SER A 161 -11.58 -2.36 -5.32
N LEU A 162 -11.84 -2.75 -4.06
CA LEU A 162 -10.82 -3.27 -3.17
C LEU A 162 -10.42 -4.69 -3.58
N SER A 163 -11.38 -5.54 -3.95
CA SER A 163 -11.08 -6.87 -4.51
C SER A 163 -10.21 -6.77 -5.76
N SER A 164 -10.55 -5.88 -6.70
CA SER A 164 -9.72 -5.57 -7.88
C SER A 164 -8.31 -5.15 -7.47
N GLN A 165 -8.21 -4.26 -6.48
CA GLN A 165 -6.93 -3.73 -6.03
C GLN A 165 -6.02 -4.85 -5.53
N ILE A 166 -6.50 -5.73 -4.65
CA ILE A 166 -5.70 -6.84 -4.11
C ILE A 166 -5.17 -7.73 -5.24
N VAL A 167 -6.03 -8.14 -6.17
CA VAL A 167 -5.65 -9.04 -7.27
C VAL A 167 -4.68 -8.36 -8.22
N ASN A 168 -4.94 -7.11 -8.61
CA ASN A 168 -4.03 -6.35 -9.48
C ASN A 168 -2.67 -6.09 -8.82
N GLU A 169 -2.65 -5.94 -7.50
CA GLU A 169 -1.46 -5.56 -6.76
C GLU A 169 -0.55 -6.74 -6.39
N TYR A 170 -1.14 -7.92 -6.13
CA TYR A 170 -0.44 -9.07 -5.57
C TYR A 170 -0.66 -10.37 -6.35
N GLY A 171 -1.64 -10.41 -7.27
CA GLY A 171 -1.98 -11.60 -8.05
C GLY A 171 -0.80 -12.15 -8.84
N ASP A 172 -0.15 -11.30 -9.64
CA ASP A 172 1.00 -11.71 -10.46
C ASP A 172 2.15 -12.24 -9.61
N LEU A 173 2.48 -11.56 -8.50
CA LEU A 173 3.51 -12.02 -7.56
C LEU A 173 3.19 -13.41 -7.00
N LEU A 174 1.96 -13.60 -6.54
CA LEU A 174 1.56 -14.85 -5.91
C LEU A 174 1.56 -15.98 -6.94
N ASN A 175 1.10 -15.71 -8.17
CA ASN A 175 1.16 -16.67 -9.27
C ASN A 175 2.62 -17.03 -9.63
N ASP A 176 3.53 -16.06 -9.68
CA ASP A 176 4.96 -16.29 -9.91
C ASP A 176 5.61 -17.13 -8.80
N LEU A 177 5.09 -17.03 -7.57
CA LEU A 177 5.48 -17.87 -6.43
C LEU A 177 4.76 -19.23 -6.40
N GLY A 178 3.90 -19.52 -7.37
CA GLY A 178 3.17 -20.78 -7.51
C GLY A 178 1.86 -20.88 -6.72
N TYR A 179 1.31 -19.75 -6.27
CA TYR A 179 0.05 -19.67 -5.55
C TYR A 179 -1.06 -19.11 -6.43
N SER A 180 -2.11 -19.90 -6.68
CA SER A 180 -3.27 -19.48 -7.47
C SER A 180 -4.11 -18.43 -6.73
N VAL A 181 -4.43 -17.33 -7.41
CA VAL A 181 -5.29 -16.25 -6.90
C VAL A 181 -6.59 -16.20 -7.70
N VAL A 182 -7.72 -16.36 -7.02
CA VAL A 182 -9.05 -16.34 -7.63
C VAL A 182 -9.90 -15.23 -7.02
N ARG A 183 -10.60 -14.48 -7.86
CA ARG A 183 -11.49 -13.39 -7.46
C ARG A 183 -12.94 -13.79 -7.67
N HIS A 184 -13.78 -13.54 -6.68
CA HIS A 184 -15.22 -13.70 -6.82
C HIS A 184 -15.98 -12.56 -6.16
N ASP A 185 -16.58 -11.69 -6.97
CA ASP A 185 -17.37 -10.57 -6.51
C ASP A 185 -18.54 -10.26 -7.46
N GLY A 186 -19.16 -9.10 -7.30
CA GLY A 186 -20.30 -8.66 -8.12
C GLY A 186 -19.96 -8.34 -9.59
N ILE A 187 -18.68 -8.34 -9.99
CA ILE A 187 -18.23 -8.05 -11.36
C ILE A 187 -17.48 -9.25 -11.97
N SER A 188 -16.64 -9.92 -11.17
CA SER A 188 -15.83 -11.07 -11.56
C SER A 188 -16.39 -12.33 -10.90
N HIS A 189 -16.78 -13.31 -11.72
CA HIS A 189 -17.36 -14.55 -11.23
C HIS A 189 -16.38 -15.71 -11.41
N ALA A 190 -16.20 -16.48 -10.34
CA ALA A 190 -15.46 -17.74 -10.36
C ALA A 190 -16.42 -18.89 -10.10
N SER A 191 -16.11 -20.06 -10.66
CA SER A 191 -16.81 -21.30 -10.36
C SER A 191 -16.43 -21.84 -8.97
N ASP A 192 -17.31 -22.67 -8.41
CA ASP A 192 -17.01 -23.36 -7.13
C ASP A 192 -15.69 -24.14 -7.23
N THR A 193 -15.43 -24.82 -8.35
CA THR A 193 -14.19 -25.58 -8.59
C THR A 193 -12.94 -24.70 -8.61
N GLU A 194 -13.01 -23.50 -9.21
CA GLU A 194 -11.88 -22.56 -9.20
C GLU A 194 -11.60 -22.09 -7.76
N LEU A 195 -12.64 -21.78 -6.99
CA LEU A 195 -12.51 -21.36 -5.60
C LEU A 195 -11.97 -22.48 -4.69
N GLU A 196 -12.40 -23.74 -4.89
CA GLU A 196 -11.88 -24.90 -4.15
C GLU A 196 -10.37 -25.10 -4.35
N ASN A 197 -9.88 -24.88 -5.58
CA ASN A 197 -8.47 -25.07 -5.94
C ASN A 197 -7.61 -23.82 -5.76
N ALA A 198 -8.22 -22.69 -5.40
CA ALA A 198 -7.50 -21.44 -5.16
C ALA A 198 -6.66 -21.52 -3.88
N ASN A 199 -5.43 -21.02 -3.95
CA ASN A 199 -4.60 -20.79 -2.77
C ASN A 199 -5.04 -19.53 -2.03
N LEU A 200 -5.34 -18.45 -2.76
CA LEU A 200 -5.94 -17.22 -2.25
C LEU A 200 -7.27 -16.92 -2.97
N SER A 201 -8.36 -16.91 -2.20
CA SER A 201 -9.68 -16.48 -2.68
C SER A 201 -9.96 -15.05 -2.22
N VAL A 202 -10.14 -14.12 -3.16
CA VAL A 202 -10.53 -12.72 -2.87
C VAL A 202 -12.02 -12.56 -3.16
N VAL A 203 -12.83 -12.39 -2.11
CA VAL A 203 -14.29 -12.50 -2.18
C VAL A 203 -14.99 -11.35 -1.47
N MET A 204 -16.14 -10.91 -1.96
CA MET A 204 -16.99 -9.94 -1.24
C MET A 204 -17.71 -10.57 -0.04
N TYR A 205 -18.01 -9.78 0.99
CA TYR A 205 -18.75 -10.26 2.16
C TYR A 205 -20.07 -10.92 1.80
N GLU A 206 -20.88 -10.26 0.99
CA GLU A 206 -22.21 -10.72 0.60
C GLU A 206 -22.14 -12.03 -0.21
N THR A 207 -21.13 -12.14 -1.08
CA THR A 207 -20.87 -13.34 -1.88
C THR A 207 -20.45 -14.52 -1.00
N PHE A 208 -19.56 -14.30 -0.03
CA PHE A 208 -19.12 -15.34 0.89
C PHE A 208 -20.24 -15.78 1.84
N ALA A 209 -21.00 -14.83 2.40
CA ALA A 209 -22.14 -15.13 3.26
C ALA A 209 -23.22 -15.94 2.53
N ALA A 210 -23.54 -15.58 1.29
CA ALA A 210 -24.47 -16.35 0.48
C ALA A 210 -23.98 -17.80 0.26
N ALA A 211 -22.69 -17.98 -0.01
CA ALA A 211 -22.09 -19.29 -0.19
C ALA A 211 -22.06 -20.14 1.10
N LEU A 212 -21.80 -19.51 2.25
CA LEU A 212 -21.89 -20.15 3.57
C LEU A 212 -23.30 -20.67 3.85
N LEU A 213 -24.32 -19.83 3.60
CA LEU A 213 -25.73 -20.22 3.78
C LEU A 213 -26.15 -21.36 2.85
N GLN A 214 -25.58 -21.40 1.63
CA GLN A 214 -25.77 -22.48 0.67
C GLN A 214 -24.91 -23.72 0.97
N LYS A 215 -24.05 -23.68 1.99
CA LYS A 215 -23.13 -24.77 2.37
C LYS A 215 -22.24 -25.21 1.21
N LYS A 216 -21.74 -24.23 0.46
CA LYS A 216 -20.82 -24.47 -0.66
C LYS A 216 -19.50 -25.02 -0.12
N LYS A 217 -19.02 -26.14 -0.66
CA LYS A 217 -17.80 -26.82 -0.20
C LYS A 217 -16.55 -25.93 -0.24
N TRP A 218 -16.46 -25.01 -1.19
CA TRP A 218 -15.30 -24.11 -1.29
C TRP A 218 -15.13 -23.18 -0.09
N THR A 219 -16.20 -22.97 0.70
CA THR A 219 -16.18 -22.14 1.91
C THR A 219 -15.45 -22.77 3.09
N ASP A 220 -15.13 -24.07 2.98
CA ASP A 220 -14.42 -24.83 3.99
C ASP A 220 -12.88 -24.77 3.80
N ASN A 221 -12.14 -25.20 4.82
CA ASN A 221 -10.68 -25.43 4.79
C ASN A 221 -9.82 -24.19 4.46
N PHE A 222 -10.20 -23.01 4.95
CA PHE A 222 -9.28 -21.87 5.01
C PHE A 222 -8.45 -21.95 6.28
N GLY A 223 -7.13 -21.77 6.17
CA GLY A 223 -6.25 -21.62 7.34
C GLY A 223 -6.19 -20.18 7.83
N LEU A 224 -6.51 -19.22 6.95
CA LEU A 224 -6.52 -17.79 7.23
C LEU A 224 -7.71 -17.12 6.55
N ALA A 225 -8.39 -16.25 7.29
CA ALA A 225 -9.36 -15.31 6.78
C ALA A 225 -8.95 -13.87 7.12
N VAL A 226 -8.71 -13.06 6.09
CA VAL A 226 -8.50 -11.61 6.21
C VAL A 226 -9.84 -10.92 6.01
N ILE A 227 -10.20 -10.02 6.93
CA ILE A 227 -11.45 -9.25 6.91
C ILE A 227 -11.10 -7.77 6.84
N ASP A 228 -11.32 -7.14 5.68
CA ASP A 228 -10.91 -5.76 5.41
C ASP A 228 -11.99 -4.71 5.69
N GLU A 229 -11.61 -3.57 6.24
CA GLU A 229 -12.53 -2.55 6.75
C GLU A 229 -13.58 -3.08 7.74
N LEU A 230 -13.11 -3.77 8.80
CA LEU A 230 -13.97 -4.25 9.90
C LEU A 230 -14.79 -3.12 10.56
N THR A 231 -14.41 -1.85 10.39
CA THR A 231 -15.20 -0.70 10.85
C THR A 231 -16.62 -0.66 10.30
N GLU A 232 -16.93 -1.40 9.24
CA GLU A 232 -18.31 -1.59 8.79
C GLU A 232 -19.19 -2.32 9.83
N LEU A 233 -18.63 -2.98 10.88
CA LEU A 233 -19.38 -3.45 12.05
C LEU A 233 -19.97 -2.31 12.89
N ASP A 234 -19.30 -1.16 12.94
CA ASP A 234 -19.75 0.03 13.67
C ASP A 234 -20.75 0.86 12.84
N SER A 235 -21.06 0.43 11.61
CA SER A 235 -22.05 1.06 10.75
C SER A 235 -23.48 0.70 11.13
N PHE A 236 -23.77 0.62 12.44
CA PHE A 236 -25.13 0.56 12.95
C PHE A 236 -25.89 1.77 12.43
N GLN A 237 -26.65 1.58 11.36
CA GLN A 237 -27.67 2.53 10.94
C GLN A 237 -28.69 2.59 12.07
N GLN A 238 -28.60 3.59 12.94
CA GLN A 238 -29.54 3.80 14.05
C GLN A 238 -30.99 3.98 13.57
N VAL A 239 -31.20 4.15 12.26
CA VAL A 239 -32.52 4.19 11.61
C VAL A 239 -32.58 3.09 10.57
N VAL A 240 -33.30 2.01 10.89
CA VAL A 240 -33.66 0.97 9.92
C VAL A 240 -34.72 1.55 8.98
N GLU A 241 -34.29 2.14 7.87
CA GLU A 241 -35.22 2.48 6.79
C GLU A 241 -35.69 1.19 6.09
N PRO A 242 -36.96 1.08 5.67
CA PRO A 242 -37.47 -0.11 4.99
C PRO A 242 -36.64 -0.55 3.78
N GLN A 243 -36.00 0.41 3.09
CA GLN A 243 -35.09 0.16 1.97
C GLN A 243 -33.73 -0.47 2.36
N ASN A 244 -33.32 -0.38 3.63
CA ASN A 244 -32.00 -0.83 4.10
C ASN A 244 -32.08 -2.16 4.87
N ILE A 245 -33.29 -2.73 5.03
CA ILE A 245 -33.48 -4.03 5.66
C ILE A 245 -32.74 -5.11 4.84
N GLY A 246 -31.78 -5.79 5.47
CA GLY A 246 -30.95 -6.82 4.83
C GLY A 246 -29.70 -6.29 4.10
N THR A 247 -29.45 -4.98 4.13
CA THR A 247 -28.19 -4.38 3.65
C THR A 247 -27.17 -4.15 4.77
N ASP A 248 -27.51 -4.57 5.99
CA ASP A 248 -26.65 -4.41 7.15
C ASP A 248 -25.43 -5.35 7.05
N ARG A 249 -24.30 -4.72 6.73
CA ARG A 249 -23.01 -5.40 6.65
C ARG A 249 -22.56 -5.91 8.00
N SER A 250 -23.02 -5.30 9.09
CA SER A 250 -22.67 -5.69 10.45
C SER A 250 -23.15 -7.11 10.73
N VAL A 251 -24.42 -7.42 10.44
CA VAL A 251 -24.99 -8.76 10.60
C VAL A 251 -24.32 -9.79 9.68
N THR A 252 -23.99 -9.38 8.46
CA THR A 252 -23.29 -10.25 7.49
C THR A 252 -21.90 -10.61 8.00
N LEU A 253 -21.15 -9.63 8.49
CA LEU A 253 -19.83 -9.82 9.09
C LEU A 253 -19.90 -10.66 10.36
N ASP A 254 -20.88 -10.44 11.24
CA ASP A 254 -21.09 -11.23 12.44
C ASP A 254 -21.31 -12.72 12.12
N LEU A 255 -22.13 -13.01 11.12
CA LEU A 255 -22.35 -14.37 10.63
C LEU A 255 -21.04 -14.99 10.12
N ILE A 256 -20.34 -14.28 9.22
CA ILE A 256 -19.10 -14.75 8.62
C ILE A 256 -18.05 -15.05 9.70
N ILE A 257 -17.82 -14.10 10.60
CA ILE A 257 -16.82 -14.22 11.67
C ILE A 257 -17.18 -15.37 12.60
N SER A 258 -18.46 -15.48 13.00
CA SER A 258 -18.92 -16.56 13.86
C SER A 258 -18.71 -17.94 13.27
N MET A 259 -18.82 -18.07 11.94
CA MET A 259 -18.58 -19.33 11.22
C MET A 259 -17.09 -19.62 11.04
N LEU A 260 -16.27 -18.60 10.80
CA LEU A 260 -14.84 -18.76 10.52
C LEU A 260 -13.97 -18.93 11.76
N LYS A 261 -14.35 -18.32 12.90
CA LYS A 261 -13.51 -18.30 14.11
C LYS A 261 -13.20 -19.67 14.70
N GLU A 262 -14.01 -20.67 14.38
CA GLU A 262 -13.84 -22.07 14.85
C GLU A 262 -12.86 -22.87 13.98
N SER A 263 -12.57 -22.43 12.76
CA SER A 263 -11.85 -23.23 11.75
C SER A 263 -10.68 -22.51 11.08
N SER A 264 -10.60 -21.18 11.19
CA SER A 264 -9.61 -20.34 10.52
C SER A 264 -8.96 -19.34 11.49
N GLN A 265 -7.69 -19.01 11.27
CA GLN A 265 -7.11 -17.81 11.86
C GLN A 265 -7.78 -16.57 11.25
N ILE A 266 -8.14 -15.59 12.06
CA ILE A 266 -8.77 -14.35 11.62
C ILE A 266 -7.80 -13.19 11.78
N VAL A 267 -7.58 -12.46 10.68
CA VAL A 267 -6.87 -11.17 10.68
C VAL A 267 -7.84 -10.09 10.20
N THR A 268 -8.04 -9.06 11.01
CA THR A 268 -8.92 -7.95 10.63
C THR A 268 -8.13 -6.69 10.34
N LEU A 269 -8.55 -5.94 9.33
CA LEU A 269 -7.99 -4.64 8.97
C LEU A 269 -9.07 -3.59 9.22
N SER A 270 -8.72 -2.52 9.93
CA SER A 270 -9.69 -1.44 10.20
C SER A 270 -9.01 -0.10 10.38
N SER A 271 -9.77 0.97 10.14
CA SER A 271 -9.46 2.27 10.73
C SER A 271 -9.68 2.23 12.26
N ARG A 272 -9.26 3.26 13.00
CA ARG A 272 -9.46 3.26 14.46
C ARG A 272 -10.96 3.48 14.74
N PHE A 273 -11.56 2.63 15.58
CA PHE A 273 -12.96 2.70 16.01
C PHE A 273 -13.07 2.47 17.53
N GLY A 274 -14.22 2.84 18.12
CA GLY A 274 -14.37 2.98 19.58
C GLY A 274 -14.40 1.66 20.37
N GLU A 275 -14.95 0.59 19.81
CA GLU A 275 -15.22 -0.69 20.52
C GLU A 275 -14.18 -1.78 20.22
N SER A 276 -12.97 -1.38 19.87
CA SER A 276 -11.93 -2.27 19.36
C SER A 276 -11.47 -3.36 20.32
N GLU A 277 -11.53 -3.10 21.62
CA GLU A 277 -11.14 -4.00 22.70
C GLU A 277 -12.17 -5.13 22.86
N GLU A 278 -13.46 -4.81 22.71
CA GLU A 278 -14.54 -5.79 22.77
C GLU A 278 -14.50 -6.74 21.57
N VAL A 279 -14.32 -6.18 20.37
CA VAL A 279 -14.15 -6.98 19.15
C VAL A 279 -12.92 -7.88 19.23
N ALA A 280 -11.79 -7.37 19.75
CA ALA A 280 -10.60 -8.19 19.93
C ALA A 280 -10.80 -9.30 20.97
N ALA A 281 -11.51 -9.01 22.07
CA ALA A 281 -11.84 -10.01 23.08
C ALA A 281 -12.73 -11.11 22.51
N TRP A 282 -13.77 -10.74 21.73
CA TRP A 282 -14.66 -11.68 21.06
C TRP A 282 -13.92 -12.58 20.06
N LEU A 283 -12.97 -12.02 19.31
CA LEU A 283 -12.12 -12.76 18.38
C LEU A 283 -10.98 -13.54 19.07
N ASN A 284 -10.78 -13.39 20.38
CA ASN A 284 -9.58 -13.86 21.08
C ASN A 284 -8.29 -13.42 20.36
N ALA A 285 -8.25 -12.16 19.96
CA ALA A 285 -7.23 -11.60 19.08
C ALA A 285 -6.29 -10.63 19.81
N SER A 286 -5.05 -10.60 19.37
CA SER A 286 -4.12 -9.53 19.73
C SER A 286 -4.42 -8.28 18.92
N ILE A 287 -4.15 -7.09 19.46
CA ILE A 287 -4.36 -5.81 18.75
C ILE A 287 -3.00 -5.23 18.36
N PHE A 288 -2.80 -4.96 17.07
CA PHE A 288 -1.71 -4.13 16.58
C PHE A 288 -2.25 -2.75 16.21
N ARG A 289 -2.01 -1.78 17.12
CA ARG A 289 -2.40 -0.37 16.96
C ARG A 289 -1.16 0.52 17.14
N PRO A 290 -0.36 0.76 16.08
CA PRO A 290 0.77 1.67 16.16
C PRO A 290 0.30 3.12 16.33
N ASP A 291 1.06 3.93 17.07
CA ASP A 291 0.87 5.38 17.14
C ASP A 291 1.31 6.02 15.83
N VAL A 292 0.42 5.96 14.85
CA VAL A 292 0.56 6.68 13.58
C VAL A 292 -0.26 7.95 13.70
N ARG A 293 0.42 9.09 13.88
CA ARG A 293 -0.15 10.40 13.59
C ARG A 293 0.13 10.72 12.13
N LEU A 294 -0.89 10.57 11.30
CA LEU A 294 -1.07 11.50 10.20
C LEU A 294 -1.87 12.62 10.86
N THR A 295 -1.23 13.66 11.38
CA THR A 295 -1.94 14.89 11.75
C THR A 295 -1.90 15.77 10.51
N PRO A 296 -2.89 15.67 9.60
CA PRO A 296 -3.06 16.74 8.64
C PRO A 296 -3.34 18.03 9.41
N ASP A 297 -2.89 19.16 8.87
CA ASP A 297 -3.35 20.44 9.37
C ASP A 297 -4.85 20.54 9.06
N GLU A 298 -5.67 20.60 10.10
CA GLU A 298 -7.12 20.74 9.98
C GLU A 298 -7.49 22.21 10.07
N PHE A 299 -8.40 22.64 9.19
CA PHE A 299 -8.89 24.02 9.15
C PHE A 299 -10.42 24.04 9.13
N ILE A 300 -11.00 24.93 9.92
CA ILE A 300 -12.41 25.27 9.95
C ILE A 300 -12.61 26.52 9.10
N VAL A 301 -13.51 26.41 8.12
CA VAL A 301 -13.89 27.51 7.23
C VAL A 301 -15.28 27.97 7.63
N THR A 302 -15.44 29.27 7.92
CA THR A 302 -16.71 29.85 8.38
C THR A 302 -17.02 31.11 7.60
N GLU A 303 -18.19 31.16 6.98
CA GLU A 303 -18.72 32.37 6.35
C GLU A 303 -19.03 33.44 7.41
N GLN A 304 -18.72 34.70 7.09
CA GLN A 304 -18.95 35.87 7.93
C GLN A 304 -19.60 36.97 7.09
N GLU A 305 -20.21 37.98 7.72
CA GLU A 305 -20.88 39.07 7.00
C GLU A 305 -20.00 39.78 5.96
N HIS A 306 -18.68 39.81 6.16
CA HIS A 306 -17.73 40.54 5.31
C HIS A 306 -16.59 39.66 4.77
N GLY A 307 -16.84 38.37 4.59
CA GLY A 307 -15.90 37.44 3.96
C GLY A 307 -15.87 36.06 4.60
N VAL A 308 -14.74 35.37 4.49
CA VAL A 308 -14.58 33.99 4.96
C VAL A 308 -13.43 33.89 5.94
N LYS A 309 -13.71 33.32 7.12
CA LYS A 309 -12.71 33.04 8.16
C LYS A 309 -12.20 31.61 7.99
N ILE A 310 -10.88 31.44 7.98
CA ILE A 310 -10.20 30.15 7.95
C ILE A 310 -9.34 30.06 9.21
N GLU A 311 -9.60 29.07 10.07
CA GLU A 311 -8.90 28.89 11.34
C GLU A 311 -8.44 27.44 11.49
N SER A 312 -7.18 27.22 11.88
CA SER A 312 -6.71 25.87 12.17
C SER A 312 -7.40 25.31 13.42
N SER A 313 -7.61 24.00 13.49
CA SER A 313 -8.29 23.34 14.61
C SER A 313 -7.56 23.54 15.96
N ASP A 314 -6.26 23.81 15.93
CA ASP A 314 -5.46 24.14 17.11
C ASP A 314 -5.46 25.64 17.47
N GLY A 315 -6.11 26.48 16.65
CA GLY A 315 -6.22 27.93 16.81
C GLY A 315 -4.94 28.71 16.49
N THR A 316 -3.87 28.07 16.03
CA THR A 316 -2.57 28.71 15.78
C THR A 316 -2.57 29.56 14.51
N GLN A 317 -3.31 29.12 13.49
CA GLN A 317 -3.44 29.85 12.22
C GLN A 317 -4.85 30.44 12.10
N ARG A 318 -4.92 31.73 11.78
CA ARG A 318 -6.18 32.46 11.57
C ARG A 318 -6.03 33.42 10.40
N THR A 319 -6.82 33.20 9.36
CA THR A 319 -6.86 34.06 8.17
C THR A 319 -8.27 34.55 7.94
N LEU A 320 -8.42 35.84 7.65
CA LEU A 320 -9.67 36.43 7.19
C LEU A 320 -9.52 36.75 5.70
N SER A 321 -10.26 36.03 4.87
CA SER A 321 -10.35 36.30 3.44
C SER A 321 -11.48 37.30 3.16
N LYS A 322 -11.24 38.21 2.22
CA LYS A 322 -12.27 39.14 1.71
C LYS A 322 -13.18 38.50 0.66
N GLN A 323 -12.87 37.28 0.22
CA GLN A 323 -13.71 36.55 -0.70
C GLN A 323 -15.06 36.24 -0.05
N ILE A 324 -16.12 36.28 -0.85
CA ILE A 324 -17.48 35.92 -0.43
C ILE A 324 -17.67 34.40 -0.56
N ASP A 325 -17.10 33.79 -1.59
CA ASP A 325 -17.18 32.35 -1.82
C ASP A 325 -16.12 31.60 -0.96
N PRO A 326 -16.53 30.58 -0.18
CA PRO A 326 -15.61 29.80 0.64
C PRO A 326 -14.55 29.04 -0.14
N LEU A 327 -14.84 28.56 -1.34
CA LEU A 327 -13.88 27.79 -2.12
C LEU A 327 -12.79 28.68 -2.70
N ASP A 328 -13.15 29.87 -3.19
CA ASP A 328 -12.18 30.86 -3.63
C ASP A 328 -11.27 31.27 -2.45
N ALA A 329 -11.85 31.46 -1.25
CA ALA A 329 -11.06 31.72 -0.04
C ALA A 329 -10.10 30.58 0.31
N ILE A 330 -10.53 29.32 0.17
CA ILE A 330 -9.69 28.14 0.42
C ILE A 330 -8.56 28.06 -0.62
N ILE A 331 -8.85 28.29 -1.90
CA ILE A 331 -7.86 28.22 -2.97
C ILE A 331 -6.79 29.30 -2.80
N ASP A 332 -7.19 30.53 -2.49
CA ASP A 332 -6.29 31.63 -2.16
C ASP A 332 -5.40 31.27 -0.95
N HIS A 333 -6.00 30.69 0.10
CA HIS A 333 -5.29 30.27 1.31
C HIS A 333 -4.28 29.14 1.05
N LEU A 334 -4.56 28.25 0.10
CA LEU A 334 -3.68 27.13 -0.18
C LEU A 334 -2.33 27.56 -0.76
N GLU A 335 -2.22 28.73 -1.41
CA GLU A 335 -1.04 29.22 -2.15
C GLU A 335 -0.50 28.23 -3.21
N LYS A 336 -0.18 28.72 -4.42
CA LYS A 336 0.28 27.88 -5.55
C LYS A 336 -0.60 26.65 -5.77
N TYR A 337 -1.92 26.83 -5.69
CA TYR A 337 -2.89 25.74 -5.80
C TYR A 337 -2.71 24.91 -7.09
N GLU A 338 -2.19 25.53 -8.15
CA GLU A 338 -1.89 24.89 -9.45
C GLU A 338 -0.87 23.74 -9.33
N GLU A 339 0.05 23.81 -8.37
CA GLU A 339 1.08 22.80 -8.12
C GLU A 339 0.60 21.69 -7.15
N LYS A 340 -0.59 21.84 -6.56
CA LYS A 340 -1.13 20.95 -5.51
C LYS A 340 -2.28 20.09 -6.02
N SER A 341 -2.39 18.86 -5.53
CA SER A 341 -3.58 18.02 -5.74
C SER A 341 -4.66 18.39 -4.72
N ILE A 342 -5.87 18.70 -5.18
CA ILE A 342 -7.01 19.06 -4.34
C ILE A 342 -8.12 18.03 -4.57
N LEU A 343 -8.61 17.43 -3.49
CA LEU A 343 -9.78 16.57 -3.50
C LEU A 343 -10.92 17.29 -2.78
N VAL A 344 -12.02 17.55 -3.50
CA VAL A 344 -13.22 18.15 -2.92
C VAL A 344 -14.31 17.09 -2.82
N VAL A 345 -14.80 16.84 -1.61
CA VAL A 345 -15.86 15.87 -1.33
C VAL A 345 -17.18 16.61 -1.22
N VAL A 346 -18.20 16.15 -1.95
CA VAL A 346 -19.53 16.77 -1.99
C VAL A 346 -20.62 15.73 -1.86
N GLY A 347 -21.80 16.12 -1.37
CA GLY A 347 -22.89 15.19 -1.07
C GLY A 347 -23.69 14.66 -2.27
N SER A 348 -23.46 15.14 -3.49
CA SER A 348 -24.20 14.66 -4.67
C SER A 348 -23.36 14.66 -5.95
N ARG A 349 -23.71 13.75 -6.88
CA ARG A 349 -23.09 13.66 -8.21
C ARG A 349 -23.24 14.94 -9.01
N TYR A 350 -24.44 15.54 -8.98
CA TYR A 350 -24.69 16.81 -9.67
C TYR A 350 -23.87 17.96 -9.06
N GLY A 351 -23.78 18.01 -7.72
CA GLY A 351 -22.93 18.95 -7.01
C GLY A 351 -21.46 18.84 -7.44
N ALA A 352 -20.93 17.62 -7.55
CA ALA A 352 -19.55 17.39 -7.98
C ALA A 352 -19.28 17.92 -9.39
N GLN A 353 -20.20 17.64 -10.32
CA GLN A 353 -20.08 18.12 -11.70
C GLN A 353 -20.21 19.63 -11.81
N SER A 354 -21.17 20.22 -11.09
CA SER A 354 -21.39 21.67 -11.08
C SER A 354 -20.15 22.38 -10.52
N LEU A 355 -19.62 21.88 -9.41
CA LEU A 355 -18.45 22.47 -8.77
C LEU A 355 -17.20 22.35 -9.62
N ALA A 356 -16.97 21.17 -10.21
CA ALA A 356 -15.85 20.97 -11.13
C ALA A 356 -15.90 21.94 -12.33
N ARG A 357 -17.09 22.19 -12.90
CA ARG A 357 -17.26 23.18 -13.97
C ARG A 357 -17.02 24.61 -13.50
N SER A 358 -17.45 24.95 -12.28
CA SER A 358 -17.20 26.27 -11.69
C SER A 358 -15.71 26.51 -11.50
N LEU A 359 -15.01 25.56 -10.84
CA LEU A 359 -13.57 25.62 -10.59
C LEU A 359 -12.75 25.65 -11.88
N ALA A 360 -13.15 24.90 -12.91
CA ALA A 360 -12.47 24.94 -14.20
C ALA A 360 -12.52 26.33 -14.87
N ARG A 361 -13.53 27.15 -14.54
CA ARG A 361 -13.68 28.53 -15.05
C ARG A 361 -13.01 29.56 -14.16
N SER A 362 -13.20 29.46 -12.84
CA SER A 362 -12.65 30.44 -11.89
C SER A 362 -11.16 30.23 -11.61
N HIS A 363 -10.71 28.97 -11.58
CA HIS A 363 -9.35 28.58 -11.20
C HIS A 363 -8.75 27.60 -12.22
N PRO A 364 -8.54 28.03 -13.48
CA PRO A 364 -8.04 27.17 -14.53
C PRO A 364 -6.66 26.61 -14.16
N ARG A 365 -6.39 25.37 -14.61
CA ARG A 365 -5.07 24.74 -14.51
C ARG A 365 -4.55 24.41 -15.90
N PHE A 366 -3.29 24.71 -16.16
CA PHE A 366 -2.63 24.31 -17.40
C PHE A 366 -2.30 22.81 -17.35
N LEU A 367 -2.93 22.03 -18.21
CA LEU A 367 -2.60 20.62 -18.38
C LEU A 367 -1.25 20.49 -19.09
N LYS A 368 -0.33 19.70 -18.54
CA LYS A 368 0.89 19.30 -19.27
C LYS A 368 0.49 18.36 -20.39
N GLN A 369 1.12 18.49 -21.57
CA GLN A 369 0.82 17.69 -22.77
C GLN A 369 0.77 16.18 -22.48
N GLU A 370 1.71 15.66 -21.68
CA GLU A 370 1.79 14.24 -21.28
C GLU A 370 0.57 13.73 -20.49
N SER A 371 -0.18 14.62 -19.82
CA SER A 371 -1.39 14.26 -19.08
C SER A 371 -2.61 14.14 -19.99
N ILE A 372 -2.58 14.76 -21.17
CA ILE A 372 -3.65 14.69 -22.16
C ILE A 372 -3.61 13.33 -22.87
N ASP A 373 -2.41 12.81 -23.17
CA ASP A 373 -2.25 11.53 -23.88
C ASP A 373 -2.65 10.29 -23.04
N ARG A 374 -2.90 10.45 -21.73
CA ARG A 374 -3.31 9.38 -20.80
C ARG A 374 -4.80 9.36 -20.46
N ILE A 375 -5.56 10.38 -20.88
CA ILE A 375 -7.01 10.50 -20.70
C ILE A 375 -7.65 10.10 -22.03
#